data_AF-A0A1Y5N9R6-F1
#
_entry.id   AF-A0A1Y5N9R6-F1
#
_cell.length_a   1.000
_cell.length_b   1.000
_cell.length_c   1.000
_cell.angle_alpha   90.00
_cell.angle_beta   90.00
_cell.angle_gamma   90.00
#
_symmetry.space_group_name_H-M   'P 1'
#
loop_
_entity.id
_entity.type
_entity.pdbx_description
1 polymer ?
#
loop_
_entity_poly.entity_id
_entity_poly.type
_entity_poly.pdbx_seq_one_letter_code
_entity_poly.pdbx_strand_id
1 'polypeptide(L)'
;SGQPSLNALRGAGLINVGVLIVRYFGGIKLGTGGLVRAYSGAVNEAINEAIKDGGVMKFEIKNEIKFFTPFSLMSRFEHCFATKNLSEFERDFNDLGAIWSVNLNEAEFAELFKFCKEFEASEFKFLALPLGSKALFIY
;
A
#
# COMPACT_ATOMS: atom_id res chain seq x y z
N SER A 1 -6.39 -14.93 26.11
CA SER A 1 -7.20 -15.00 24.87
C SER A 1 -6.59 -14.22 23.70
N GLY A 2 -5.58 -13.35 23.88
CA GLY A 2 -4.95 -12.64 22.76
C GLY A 2 -4.15 -13.53 21.80
N GLN A 3 -3.35 -14.48 22.29
CA GLN A 3 -2.53 -15.33 21.42
C GLN A 3 -3.36 -16.18 20.41
N PRO A 4 -4.47 -16.84 20.81
CA PRO A 4 -5.34 -17.53 19.86
C PRO A 4 -5.92 -16.61 18.77
N SER A 5 -6.28 -15.38 19.12
CA SER A 5 -6.80 -14.39 18.18
C SER A 5 -5.72 -13.89 17.22
N LEU A 6 -4.52 -13.60 17.74
CA LEU A 6 -3.37 -13.22 16.92
C LEU A 6 -2.96 -14.34 15.96
N ASN A 7 -3.02 -15.59 16.41
CA ASN A 7 -2.71 -16.74 15.57
C ASN A 7 -3.75 -16.92 14.44
N ALA A 8 -5.03 -16.61 14.69
CA ALA A 8 -6.05 -16.62 13.65
C ALA A 8 -5.78 -15.54 12.58
N LEU A 9 -5.48 -14.30 13.00
CA LEU A 9 -5.10 -13.21 12.08
C LEU A 9 -3.85 -13.58 11.25
N ARG A 10 -2.82 -14.14 11.90
CA ARG A 10 -1.59 -14.59 11.22
C ARG A 10 -1.84 -15.75 10.27
N GLY A 11 -2.66 -16.72 10.66
CA GLY A 11 -3.03 -17.86 9.82
C GLY A 11 -3.76 -17.44 8.55
N ALA A 12 -4.51 -16.34 8.62
CA ALA A 12 -5.16 -15.71 7.46
C ALA A 12 -4.23 -14.78 6.66
N GLY A 13 -2.96 -14.60 7.05
CA GLY A 13 -2.02 -13.71 6.37
C GLY A 13 -2.36 -12.23 6.44
N LEU A 14 -3.19 -11.81 7.41
CA LEU A 14 -3.62 -10.42 7.53
C LEU A 14 -2.54 -9.56 8.19
N ILE A 15 -2.42 -8.33 7.69
CA ILE A 15 -1.53 -7.28 8.20
C ILE A 15 -2.31 -5.98 8.34
N ASN A 16 -1.83 -5.06 9.19
CA ASN A 16 -2.49 -3.79 9.49
C ASN A 16 -3.95 -3.94 9.98
N VAL A 17 -4.23 -4.99 10.75
CA VAL A 17 -5.55 -5.29 11.31
C VAL A 17 -5.49 -5.41 12.84
N GLY A 18 -6.60 -5.06 13.48
CA GLY A 18 -6.85 -5.31 14.90
C GLY A 18 -8.16 -6.08 15.07
N VAL A 19 -8.27 -6.86 16.15
CA VAL A 19 -9.51 -7.57 16.48
C VAL A 19 -9.87 -7.37 17.95
N LEU A 20 -11.13 -7.05 18.20
CA LEU A 20 -11.70 -6.89 19.52
C LEU A 20 -12.77 -7.97 19.73
N ILE A 21 -12.72 -8.66 20.87
CA ILE A 21 -13.63 -9.74 21.19
C ILE A 21 -14.26 -9.45 22.54
N VAL A 22 -15.57 -9.22 22.54
CA VAL A 22 -16.37 -9.06 23.74
C VAL A 22 -16.94 -10.41 24.13
N ARG A 23 -16.61 -10.90 25.32
CA ARG A 23 -17.09 -12.18 25.84
C ARG A 23 -17.84 -11.98 27.15
N TYR A 24 -19.10 -12.39 27.17
CA TYR A 24 -19.92 -12.45 28.37
C TYR A 24 -19.82 -13.85 29.02
N PHE A 25 -19.78 -13.91 30.35
CA PHE A 25 -19.68 -15.18 31.07
C PHE A 25 -21.05 -15.86 31.21
N GLY A 26 -21.18 -17.09 30.70
CA GLY A 26 -22.44 -17.84 30.67
C GLY A 26 -22.63 -18.85 31.81
N GLY A 27 -21.96 -18.69 32.96
CA GLY A 27 -22.12 -19.56 34.12
C GLY A 27 -21.25 -20.84 34.13
N ILE A 28 -20.65 -21.23 33.00
CA ILE A 28 -19.78 -22.42 32.89
C ILE A 28 -18.38 -22.01 32.42
N LYS A 29 -17.34 -22.56 33.07
CA LYS A 29 -15.94 -22.37 32.69
C LYS A 29 -15.60 -23.27 31.49
N LEU A 30 -15.04 -22.69 30.43
CA LEU A 30 -14.65 -23.40 29.21
C LEU A 30 -13.29 -24.12 29.31
N GLY A 31 -12.51 -23.84 30.35
CA GLY A 31 -11.11 -24.26 30.44
C GLY A 31 -10.24 -23.66 29.33
N THR A 32 -8.94 -23.97 29.35
CA THR A 32 -7.98 -23.40 28.40
C THR A 32 -8.30 -23.77 26.95
N GLY A 33 -8.55 -25.05 26.65
CA GLY A 33 -8.85 -25.50 25.29
C GLY A 33 -10.16 -24.95 24.74
N GLY A 34 -11.20 -24.82 25.58
CA GLY A 34 -12.47 -24.23 25.17
C GLY A 34 -12.35 -22.73 24.88
N LEU A 35 -11.56 -21.99 25.68
CA LEU A 35 -11.26 -20.58 25.39
C LEU A 35 -10.49 -20.43 24.08
N VAL A 36 -9.46 -21.25 23.83
CA VAL A 36 -8.71 -21.19 22.57
C VAL A 36 -9.64 -21.36 21.37
N ARG A 37 -10.50 -22.39 21.38
CA ARG A 37 -11.45 -22.63 20.28
C ARG A 37 -12.46 -21.48 20.11
N ALA A 38 -13.02 -20.97 21.21
CA ALA A 38 -14.01 -19.88 21.13
C ALA A 38 -13.42 -18.59 20.56
N TYR A 39 -12.23 -18.18 21.02
CA TYR A 39 -11.59 -16.93 20.56
C TYR A 39 -11.08 -17.04 19.12
N SER A 40 -10.41 -18.14 18.76
CA SER A 40 -9.95 -18.31 17.38
C SER A 40 -11.13 -18.50 16.41
N GLY A 41 -12.18 -19.21 16.81
CA GLY A 41 -13.39 -19.39 16.01
C GLY A 41 -14.07 -18.07 15.68
N ALA A 42 -14.34 -17.24 16.70
CA ALA A 42 -14.97 -15.93 16.50
C ALA A 42 -14.15 -15.00 15.58
N VAL A 43 -12.81 -15.03 15.68
CA VAL A 43 -11.94 -14.26 14.78
C VAL A 43 -12.03 -14.78 13.35
N ASN A 44 -11.97 -16.10 13.15
CA ASN A 44 -12.07 -16.69 11.81
C ASN A 44 -13.41 -16.37 11.13
N GLU A 45 -14.51 -16.39 11.88
CA GLU A 45 -15.83 -15.97 11.37
C GLU A 45 -15.81 -14.50 10.93
N ALA A 46 -15.29 -13.60 11.77
CA ALA A 46 -15.17 -12.18 11.43
C ALA A 46 -14.27 -11.93 10.21
N ILE A 47 -13.15 -12.66 10.08
CA ILE A 47 -12.28 -12.60 8.90
C ILE A 47 -13.04 -13.03 7.65
N ASN A 48 -13.76 -14.15 7.71
CA ASN A 48 -14.49 -14.68 6.56
C ASN A 48 -15.56 -13.71 6.07
N GLU A 49 -16.30 -13.08 6.97
CA GLU A 49 -17.29 -12.06 6.60
C GLU A 49 -16.61 -10.81 6.03
N ALA A 50 -15.51 -10.33 6.65
CA ALA A 50 -14.76 -9.20 6.12
C ALA A 50 -14.20 -9.45 4.70
N ILE A 51 -13.80 -10.68 4.38
CA ILE A 51 -13.38 -11.06 3.03
C ILE A 51 -14.55 -11.03 2.05
N LYS A 52 -15.71 -11.61 2.42
CA LYS A 52 -16.91 -11.63 1.57
C LYS A 52 -17.40 -10.23 1.23
N ASP A 53 -17.33 -9.32 2.19
CA ASP A 53 -17.80 -7.94 2.03
C ASP A 53 -16.74 -7.03 1.37
N GLY A 54 -15.60 -7.58 0.93
CA GLY A 54 -14.53 -6.83 0.27
C GLY A 54 -13.72 -5.93 1.21
N GLY A 55 -13.87 -6.08 2.53
CA GLY A 55 -13.12 -5.34 3.54
C GLY A 55 -11.66 -5.76 3.69
N VAL A 56 -11.27 -6.89 3.08
CA VAL A 56 -9.88 -7.34 3.01
C VAL A 56 -9.34 -7.09 1.60
N MET A 57 -8.35 -6.21 1.51
CA MET A 57 -7.68 -5.89 0.26
C MET A 57 -6.24 -6.41 0.26
N LYS A 58 -5.72 -6.64 -0.95
CA LYS A 58 -4.31 -7.00 -1.12
C LYS A 58 -3.45 -5.83 -0.69
N PHE A 59 -2.50 -6.11 0.20
CA PHE A 59 -1.50 -5.13 0.59
C PHE A 59 -0.42 -5.02 -0.48
N GLU A 60 -0.11 -3.80 -0.90
CA GLU A 60 0.98 -3.51 -1.83
C GLU A 60 1.90 -2.46 -1.22
N ILE A 61 3.19 -2.74 -1.23
CA ILE A 61 4.20 -1.78 -0.76
C ILE A 61 4.35 -0.72 -1.84
N LYS A 62 4.02 0.52 -1.48
CA LYS A 62 4.27 1.70 -2.31
C LYS A 62 5.33 2.56 -1.65
N ASN A 63 6.21 3.13 -2.46
CA ASN A 63 7.22 4.09 -2.03
C ASN A 63 6.92 5.45 -2.64
N GLU A 64 7.13 6.50 -1.86
CA GLU A 64 7.02 7.87 -2.34
C GLU A 64 8.18 8.19 -3.29
N ILE A 65 7.85 8.74 -4.45
CA ILE A 65 8.80 9.25 -5.44
C ILE A 65 8.49 10.71 -5.68
N LYS A 66 9.55 11.52 -5.70
CA LYS A 66 9.44 12.95 -6.02
C LYS A 66 10.25 13.30 -7.24
N PHE A 67 9.65 14.07 -8.14
CA PHE A 67 10.33 14.57 -9.31
C PHE A 67 9.74 15.90 -9.75
N PHE A 68 10.55 16.69 -10.45
CA PHE A 68 10.16 17.95 -11.04
C PHE A 68 9.94 17.78 -12.56
N THR A 69 8.87 18.40 -13.08
CA THR A 69 8.65 18.56 -14.51
C THR A 69 8.42 20.03 -14.84
N PRO A 70 9.04 20.57 -15.91
CA PRO A 70 8.67 21.88 -16.43
C PRO A 70 7.23 21.87 -16.99
N PHE A 71 6.58 23.03 -17.04
CA PHE A 71 5.20 23.14 -17.56
C PHE A 71 5.02 22.55 -18.97
N SER A 72 6.05 22.61 -19.82
CA SER A 72 6.05 22.06 -21.17
C SER A 72 5.86 20.53 -21.22
N LEU A 73 6.22 19.82 -20.15
CA LEU A 73 6.11 18.36 -20.05
C LEU A 73 4.91 17.89 -19.23
N MET A 74 4.23 18.81 -18.52
CA MET A 74 3.16 18.49 -17.57
C MET A 74 2.06 17.62 -18.20
N SER A 75 1.55 18.00 -19.38
CA SER A 75 0.49 17.25 -20.06
C SER A 75 0.89 15.82 -20.44
N ARG A 76 2.19 15.57 -20.70
CA ARG A 76 2.67 14.21 -21.00
C ARG A 76 2.66 13.33 -19.75
N PHE A 77 3.04 13.89 -18.60
CA PHE A 77 3.01 13.18 -17.32
C PHE A 77 1.57 12.92 -16.86
N GLU A 78 0.67 13.91 -17.00
CA GLU A 78 -0.76 13.71 -16.71
C GLU A 78 -1.37 12.59 -17.58
N HIS A 79 -1.06 12.59 -18.87
CA HIS A 79 -1.51 11.52 -19.76
C HIS A 79 -0.95 10.15 -19.36
N CYS A 80 0.34 10.09 -18.99
CA CYS A 80 0.97 8.86 -18.50
C CYS A 80 0.26 8.34 -17.24
N PHE A 81 -0.04 9.22 -16.29
CA PHE A 81 -0.72 8.85 -15.03
C PHE A 81 -2.15 8.38 -15.28
N ALA A 82 -2.90 9.06 -16.16
CA ALA A 82 -4.23 8.63 -16.56
C ALA A 82 -4.22 7.26 -17.24
N THR A 83 -3.27 7.03 -18.16
CA THR A 83 -3.14 5.75 -18.89
C THR A 83 -2.81 4.58 -17.96
N LYS A 84 -2.03 4.86 -16.90
CA LYS A 84 -1.60 3.86 -15.91
C LYS A 84 -2.52 3.75 -14.70
N ASN A 85 -3.64 4.49 -14.68
CA ASN A 85 -4.58 4.55 -13.55
C ASN A 85 -3.91 4.97 -12.22
N LEU A 86 -2.89 5.83 -12.30
CA LEU A 86 -2.23 6.40 -11.13
C LEU A 86 -3.03 7.60 -10.65
N SER A 87 -3.93 7.39 -9.69
CA SER A 87 -4.82 8.42 -9.13
C SER A 87 -4.31 9.06 -7.84
N GLU A 88 -3.25 8.51 -7.25
CA GLU A 88 -2.76 8.87 -5.92
C GLU A 88 -1.44 9.65 -6.04
N PHE A 89 -1.56 10.94 -6.37
CA PHE A 89 -0.42 11.86 -6.48
C PHE A 89 -0.75 13.27 -5.99
N GLU A 90 0.28 13.97 -5.51
CA GLU A 90 0.23 15.37 -5.11
C GLU A 90 1.09 16.23 -6.04
N ARG A 91 0.77 17.52 -6.12
CA ARG A 91 1.45 18.48 -6.98
C ARG A 91 1.67 19.80 -6.26
N ASP A 92 2.92 20.23 -6.24
CA ASP A 92 3.31 21.57 -5.81
C ASP A 92 3.86 22.35 -7.00
N PHE A 93 3.30 23.52 -7.26
CA PHE A 93 3.70 24.35 -8.40
C PHE A 93 4.70 25.42 -7.98
N ASN A 94 5.65 25.70 -8.86
CA ASN A 94 6.57 26.83 -8.76
C ASN A 94 6.60 27.62 -10.08
N ASP A 95 7.48 28.60 -10.18
CA ASP A 95 7.56 29.49 -11.35
C ASP A 95 7.99 28.77 -12.65
N LEU A 96 8.58 27.57 -12.55
CA LEU A 96 9.16 26.82 -13.66
C LEU A 96 8.35 25.56 -14.03
N GLY A 97 7.54 25.04 -13.12
CA GLY A 97 6.79 23.80 -13.33
C GLY A 97 6.14 23.23 -12.08
N ALA A 98 6.08 21.89 -12.03
CA ALA A 98 5.43 21.14 -10.97
C ALA A 98 6.39 20.13 -10.34
N ILE A 99 6.37 20.06 -9.00
CA ILE A 99 6.95 18.98 -8.21
C ILE A 99 5.82 17.98 -7.95
N TRP A 100 6.06 16.74 -8.33
CA TRP A 100 5.12 15.64 -8.17
C TRP A 100 5.56 14.77 -7.02
N SER A 101 4.61 14.36 -6.18
CA SER A 101 4.80 13.31 -5.18
C SER A 101 3.85 12.17 -5.50
N VAL A 102 4.38 10.99 -5.81
CA VAL A 102 3.57 9.84 -6.23
C VAL A 102 3.98 8.60 -5.44
N ASN A 103 3.01 7.84 -4.95
CA ASN A 103 3.24 6.57 -4.29
C ASN A 103 3.12 5.43 -5.28
N LEU A 104 4.23 4.78 -5.61
CA LEU A 104 4.27 3.70 -6.60
C LEU A 104 4.83 2.41 -6.00
N ASN A 105 4.27 1.28 -6.45
CA ASN A 105 4.91 -0.01 -6.28
C ASN A 105 6.13 -0.16 -7.22
N GLU A 106 6.88 -1.25 -7.07
CA GLU A 106 8.11 -1.47 -7.84
C GLU A 106 7.88 -1.55 -9.35
N ALA A 107 6.80 -2.20 -9.78
CA ALA A 107 6.47 -2.35 -11.20
C ALA A 107 6.06 -1.01 -11.82
N GLU A 108 5.18 -0.27 -11.16
CA GLU A 108 4.75 1.07 -11.56
C GLU A 108 5.94 2.04 -11.63
N PHE A 109 6.85 1.97 -10.64
CA PHE A 109 8.07 2.78 -10.66
C PHE A 109 8.97 2.44 -11.84
N ALA A 110 9.20 1.14 -12.13
CA ALA A 110 10.04 0.74 -13.24
C ALA A 110 9.50 1.24 -14.59
N GLU A 111 8.19 1.26 -14.77
CA GLU A 111 7.54 1.81 -15.96
C GLU A 111 7.64 3.34 -16.03
N LEU A 112 7.36 4.03 -14.92
CA LEU A 112 7.51 5.49 -14.87
C LEU A 112 8.97 5.89 -15.12
N PHE A 113 9.92 5.15 -14.55
CA PHE A 113 11.34 5.40 -14.73
C PHE A 113 11.76 5.28 -16.20
N LYS A 114 11.28 4.25 -16.91
CA LYS A 114 11.51 4.10 -18.36
C LYS A 114 10.94 5.28 -19.15
N PHE A 115 9.73 5.72 -18.82
CA PHE A 115 9.12 6.91 -19.44
C PHE A 115 9.94 8.17 -19.17
N CYS A 116 10.40 8.38 -17.93
CA CYS A 116 11.22 9.53 -17.56
C CYS A 116 12.57 9.57 -18.29
N LYS A 117 13.16 8.41 -18.64
CA LYS A 117 14.42 8.35 -19.42
C LYS A 117 14.31 9.07 -20.78
N GLU A 118 13.11 9.15 -21.37
CA GLU A 118 12.89 9.89 -22.63
C GLU A 118 13.12 11.41 -22.48
N PHE A 119 13.16 11.91 -21.23
CA PHE A 119 13.27 13.32 -20.91
C PHE A 119 14.57 13.67 -20.18
N GLU A 120 15.58 12.79 -20.15
CA GLU A 120 16.88 13.04 -19.48
C GLU A 120 17.62 14.27 -20.03
N ALA A 121 17.40 14.63 -21.30
CA ALA A 121 17.98 15.83 -21.92
C ALA A 121 17.19 17.13 -21.61
N SER A 122 16.10 17.05 -20.84
CA SER A 122 15.26 18.18 -20.48
C SER A 122 15.54 18.67 -19.04
N GLU A 123 14.82 19.70 -18.59
CA GLU A 123 14.91 20.20 -17.21
C GLU A 123 14.24 19.29 -16.16
N PHE A 124 13.78 18.10 -16.56
CA PHE A 124 13.26 17.08 -15.65
C PHE A 124 14.31 16.63 -14.62
N LYS A 125 13.91 16.49 -13.35
CA LYS A 125 14.82 16.02 -12.28
C LYS A 125 14.09 15.16 -11.25
N PHE A 126 14.67 14.01 -10.92
CA PHE A 126 14.27 13.28 -9.71
C PHE A 126 14.77 14.01 -8.46
N LEU A 127 13.89 14.21 -7.49
CA LEU A 127 14.16 14.88 -6.21
C LEU A 127 14.26 13.88 -5.07
N ALA A 128 13.46 12.81 -5.10
CA ALA A 128 13.53 11.70 -4.16
C ALA A 128 13.21 10.40 -4.88
N LEU A 129 14.01 9.37 -4.60
CA LEU A 129 13.89 8.04 -5.19
C LEU A 129 13.65 7.00 -4.09
N PRO A 130 13.00 5.86 -4.41
CA PRO A 130 12.82 4.78 -3.45
C PRO A 130 14.16 4.26 -2.96
N LEU A 131 14.27 3.94 -1.67
CA LEU A 131 15.51 3.44 -1.04
C LEU A 131 16.09 2.19 -1.75
N GLY A 132 15.24 1.38 -2.40
CA GLY A 132 15.64 0.18 -3.16
C GLY A 132 16.04 0.43 -4.63
N SER A 133 15.95 1.65 -5.13
CA SER A 133 16.12 1.95 -6.57
C SER A 133 17.55 1.87 -7.10
N LYS A 134 18.57 1.70 -6.24
CA LYS A 134 19.98 1.66 -6.65
C LYS A 134 20.28 0.66 -7.78
N ALA A 135 19.57 -0.47 -7.83
CA ALA A 135 19.76 -1.48 -8.89
C ALA A 135 19.31 -1.02 -10.28
N LEU A 136 18.34 -0.09 -10.37
CA LEU A 136 17.80 0.43 -11.63
C LEU A 136 18.72 1.45 -12.32
N PHE A 137 19.76 1.95 -11.62
CA PHE A 137 20.74 2.91 -12.13
C PHE A 137 22.08 2.27 -12.55
N ILE A 138 22.20 0.93 -12.51
CA ILE A 138 23.46 0.21 -12.83
C ILE A 138 23.55 -0.19 -14.32
N TYR A 139 22.63 0.26 -15.18
CA TYR A 139 22.67 0.04 -16.63
C TYR A 139 22.62 1.34 -17.42
#